data_AF-A0A9N8LHP0-F1
#
_entry.id   AF-A0A9N8LHP0-F1
#
_cell.length_a   1.000
_cell.length_b   1.000
_cell.length_c   1.000
_cell.angle_alpha   90.00
_cell.angle_beta   90.00
_cell.angle_gamma   90.00
#
_symmetry.space_group_name_H-M   'P 1'
#
loop_
_entity.id
_entity.type
_entity.pdbx_description
1 polymer ?
#
loop_
_entity_poly.entity_id
_entity_poly.type
_entity_poly.pdbx_seq_one_letter_code
_entity_poly.pdbx_strand_id
1 'polypeptide(L)' 'MAIWQILSLPPFAQAAARDVRSAYRAIALRRCQWPAAVVQWENDFYVDKALAFGMSSSAGAWGVVG' A
#
# COMPACT_ATOMS: atom_id res chain seq x y z
N MET A 1 12.79 0.97 6.36
CA MET A 1 13.89 1.57 7.16
C MET A 1 13.36 2.11 8.50
N ALA A 2 12.52 1.36 9.21
CA ALA A 2 11.91 1.80 10.49
C ALA A 2 12.66 1.25 11.72
N ILE A 3 13.23 0.04 11.62
CA ILE A 3 13.94 -0.64 12.72
C ILE A 3 15.11 0.20 13.26
N TRP A 4 15.84 0.90 12.38
CA TRP A 4 16.99 1.73 12.76
C TRP A 4 16.57 3.00 13.51
N GLN A 5 15.38 3.54 13.23
CA GLN A 5 14.88 4.74 13.91
C GLN A 5 14.50 4.43 15.37
N ILE A 6 14.08 3.21 15.66
CA ILE A 6 13.79 2.76 17.04
C ILE A 6 15.08 2.69 17.87
N LEU A 7 16.19 2.29 17.25
CA LEU A 7 17.48 2.17 17.95
C LEU A 7 18.09 3.52 18.34
N SER A 8 17.63 4.63 17.75
CA SER A 8 18.05 5.99 18.13
C SER A 8 17.16 6.64 19.19
N LEU A 9 16.11 5.97 19.66
CA LEU A 9 15.21 6.52 20.67
C LEU A 9 15.80 6.40 22.09
N PRO A 10 15.40 7.27 23.03
CA PRO A 10 15.75 7.12 24.43
C PRO A 10 15.34 5.75 25.00
N PRO A 11 16.06 5.18 25.99
CA PRO A 11 15.78 3.85 26.54
C PRO A 11 14.38 3.68 27.14
N PHE A 12 13.71 4.78 27.48
CA PHE A 12 12.36 4.84 28.04
C PHE A 12 11.28 5.11 26.99
N ALA A 13 11.64 5.17 25.70
CA ALA A 13 10.67 5.34 24.63
C ALA A 13 9.76 4.11 24.52
N GLN A 14 8.47 4.36 24.25
CA GLN A 14 7.49 3.32 23.97
C GLN A 14 7.12 3.37 22.49
N ALA A 15 7.00 2.19 21.87
CA ALA A 15 6.61 2.06 20.48
C ALA A 15 5.28 1.30 20.36
N ALA A 16 4.49 1.66 19.37
CA ALA A 16 3.29 0.93 18.97
C ALA A 16 3.35 0.67 17.47
N ALA A 17 2.92 -0.52 17.05
CA ALA A 17 2.70 -0.84 15.65
C ALA A 17 1.20 -0.97 15.42
N ARG A 18 0.72 -0.42 14.31
CA ARG A 18 -0.64 -0.63 13.83
C ARG A 18 -0.58 -1.33 12.50
N ASP A 19 -1.27 -2.45 12.40
CA ASP A 19 -1.57 -3.06 11.11
C ASP A 19 -2.82 -2.42 10.51
N VAL A 20 -2.75 -2.06 9.23
CA VAL A 20 -3.90 -1.55 8.48
C VAL A 20 -4.35 -2.63 7.53
N ARG A 21 -5.48 -3.26 7.89
CA ARG A 21 -6.10 -4.29 7.06
C ARG A 21 -6.34 -3.74 5.66
N SER A 22 -5.75 -4.40 4.68
CA SER A 22 -5.94 -4.08 3.27
C SER A 22 -5.57 -2.63 2.90
N ALA A 23 -4.52 -2.08 3.50
CA ALA A 23 -4.05 -0.69 3.35
C ALA A 23 -4.15 -0.13 1.92
N TYR A 24 -3.65 -0.86 0.92
CA TYR A 24 -3.65 -0.43 -0.48
C TYR A 24 -5.06 -0.22 -1.07
N ARG A 25 -6.07 -0.93 -0.56
CA ARG A 25 -7.47 -0.80 -1.00
C ARG A 25 -8.08 0.55 -0.64
N ALA A 26 -7.52 1.27 0.33
CA ALA A 26 -7.96 2.61 0.70
C ALA A 26 -7.53 3.68 -0.32
N ILE A 27 -6.60 3.36 -1.23
CA ILE A 27 -6.04 4.32 -2.19
C ILE A 27 -6.61 4.03 -3.58
N ALA A 28 -7.46 4.94 -4.07
CA ALA A 28 -8.04 4.84 -5.40
C ALA A 28 -7.03 5.19 -6.50
N LEU A 29 -7.03 4.40 -7.57
CA LEU A 29 -6.30 4.70 -8.79
C LEU A 29 -7.02 5.79 -9.59
N ARG A 30 -6.23 6.72 -10.14
CA ARG A 30 -6.75 7.69 -11.11
C ARG A 30 -7.22 6.96 -12.35
N ARG A 31 -8.28 7.45 -13.01
CA ARG A 31 -8.85 6.83 -14.23
C ARG A 31 -7.81 6.59 -15.34
N CYS A 32 -6.82 7.48 -15.46
CA CYS A 32 -5.72 7.32 -16.42
C CYS A 32 -4.79 6.14 -16.13
N GLN A 33 -4.79 5.59 -14.90
CA GLN A 33 -3.98 4.45 -14.49
C GLN A 33 -4.71 3.12 -14.64
N TRP A 34 -6.04 3.14 -14.84
CA TRP A 34 -6.87 1.93 -14.96
C TRP A 34 -6.41 0.94 -16.04
N PRO A 35 -5.90 1.37 -17.22
CA PRO A 35 -5.39 0.44 -18.21
C PRO A 35 -4.25 -0.47 -17.69
N ALA A 36 -3.48 -0.02 -16.70
CA ALA A 36 -2.41 -0.80 -16.08
C ALA A 36 -2.90 -1.70 -14.93
N ALA A 37 -4.19 -1.62 -14.57
CA ALA A 37 -4.81 -2.36 -13.46
C ALA A 37 -5.89 -3.34 -13.96
N VAL A 38 -5.83 -3.72 -15.23
CA VAL A 38 -6.69 -4.75 -15.79
C VAL A 38 -6.22 -6.12 -15.32
N VAL A 39 -7.14 -6.93 -14.79
CA VAL A 39 -6.90 -8.31 -14.38
C VAL A 39 -7.88 -9.23 -15.11
N GLN A 40 -7.43 -10.43 -15.43
CA GLN A 40 -8.27 -11.47 -16.02
C GLN A 40 -8.68 -12.47 -14.94
N TRP A 41 -9.96 -12.81 -14.88
CA TRP A 41 -10.50 -13.84 -13.99
C TRP A 41 -11.67 -14.54 -14.67
N GLU A 42 -11.68 -15.87 -14.68
CA GLU A 42 -12.77 -16.69 -15.25
C GLU A 42 -13.21 -16.25 -16.67
N ASN A 43 -12.23 -16.06 -17.57
CA ASN A 43 -12.44 -15.58 -18.96
C ASN A 43 -13.01 -14.16 -19.10
N ASP A 44 -13.23 -13.44 -18.01
CA ASP A 44 -13.65 -12.04 -18.00
C ASP A 44 -12.49 -11.10 -17.62
N PHE A 45 -12.65 -9.82 -17.97
CA PHE A 45 -11.71 -8.76 -17.63
C PHE A 45 -12.31 -7.77 -16.64
N TYR A 46 -11.53 -7.45 -15.62
CA TYR A 46 -11.91 -6.52 -14.56
C TYR A 46 -10.86 -5.43 -14.43
N VAL A 47 -11.28 -4.24 -14.01
CA VAL A 47 -10.36 -3.14 -13.67
C VAL A 47 -10.33 -3.01 -12.17
N ASP A 48 -9.16 -3.22 -11.57
CA ASP A 48 -8.97 -2.85 -10.17
C ASP A 48 -8.84 -1.32 -10.06
N LYS A 49 -9.74 -0.70 -9.31
CA LYS A 49 -9.81 0.76 -9.17
C LYS A 49 -9.04 1.28 -7.96
N ALA A 50 -8.36 0.41 -7.21
CA ALA A 50 -7.48 0.79 -6.12
C ALA A 50 -6.10 0.15 -6.28
N LEU A 51 -5.14 0.57 -5.46
CA LEU A 51 -3.81 -0.04 -5.49
C LEU A 51 -3.90 -1.54 -5.21
N ALA A 52 -3.21 -2.33 -6.03
CA ALA A 52 -3.16 -3.78 -5.92
C ALA A 52 -1.97 -4.24 -5.06
N PHE A 53 -2.12 -5.40 -4.43
CA PHE A 53 -1.00 -6.12 -3.85
C PHE A 53 -0.09 -6.67 -4.96
N GLY A 54 1.23 -6.63 -4.74
CA GLY A 54 2.22 -7.07 -5.74
C GLY A 54 2.61 -6.01 -6.77
N MET A 55 1.88 -4.89 -6.88
CA MET A 55 2.32 -3.76 -7.69
C MET A 55 3.45 -3.01 -6.99
N SER A 56 4.59 -2.83 -7.67
CA SER A 56 5.82 -2.28 -7.09
C SER A 56 5.65 -0.88 -6.50
N SER A 57 4.79 -0.06 -7.09
CA SER A 57 4.53 1.31 -6.64
C SER A 57 3.56 1.40 -5.44
N SER A 58 2.85 0.32 -5.08
CA SER A 58 1.83 0.38 -4.02
C SER A 58 2.40 0.75 -2.65
N ALA A 59 3.55 0.18 -2.28
CA ALA A 59 4.21 0.48 -1.02
C ALA A 59 4.68 1.95 -0.96
N GLY A 60 5.21 2.46 -2.07
CA GLY A 60 5.63 3.86 -2.17
C GLY A 60 4.46 4.83 -2.05
N ALA A 61 3.36 4.56 -2.74
CA ALA A 61 2.15 5.37 -2.65
C ALA A 61 1.55 5.36 -1.22
N TRP A 62 1.51 4.19 -0.56
CA TRP A 62 1.09 4.10 0.85
C TRP A 62 1.96 4.95 1.78
N GLY A 63 3.29 4.95 1.59
CA GLY A 63 4.20 5.77 2.40
C GLY A 63 3.99 7.29 2.27
N VAL A 64 3.21 7.77 1.29
CA VAL A 64 2.90 9.19 1.11
C VAL A 64 1.58 9.59 1.77
N VAL A 65 0.60 8.68 1.83
CA VAL A 65 -0.79 9.01 2.21
C VAL A 65 -1.33 8.22 3.40
N GLY A 66 -0.64 7.17 3.83
CA GLY A 66 -1.02 6.26 4.91
C GLY A 66 -0.36 6.54 6.25
#